data_AF-A0A4Y8V4T1-F1
#
_entry.id   AF-A0A4Y8V4T1-F1
#
_cell.length_a   1.000
_cell.length_b   1.000
_cell.length_c   1.000
_cell.angle_alpha   90.00
_cell.angle_beta   90.00
_cell.angle_gamma   90.00
#
_symmetry.space_group_name_H-M   'P 1'
#
loop_
_entity.id
_entity.type
_entity.pdbx_description
1 polymer ?
#
loop_
_entity_poly.entity_id
_entity_poly.type
_entity_poly.pdbx_seq_one_letter_code
_entity_poly.pdbx_strand_id
1 'polypeptide(L)'
;MNDGGILHKLETYFQLSPAPSGLIMPPDPFEQRHESNVMINGIAVRNAAVLITFTKQLDNSPFNESHVMLTLRTAHLRRHAGQISLPGGSADPGDTDIIHTALREAEEETQLRAHQVTILGKLPALIMPSAFHVTPVVGLISPDLDLRACPDEVEEIFYVPAAVLLNPANYRINHMDFRGIQRRFWELQYGKYRIWGATAAILHHLAEQLDQLR
;
A
#
# COMPACT_ATOMS: atom_id res chain seq x y z
N MET A 1 -6.23 5.22 -19.68
CA MET A 1 -5.13 6.18 -19.55
C MET A 1 -3.90 5.51 -20.14
N ASN A 2 -3.11 6.19 -20.98
CA ASN A 2 -1.86 5.62 -21.48
C ASN A 2 -0.76 5.76 -20.40
N ASP A 3 0.18 4.82 -20.36
CA ASP A 3 1.06 4.55 -19.21
C ASP A 3 2.11 5.62 -18.88
N GLY A 4 2.61 6.32 -19.90
CA GLY A 4 3.45 7.51 -19.69
C GLY A 4 2.77 8.60 -18.88
N GLY A 5 1.42 8.58 -18.81
CA GLY A 5 0.64 9.49 -17.98
C GLY A 5 0.64 9.13 -16.50
N ILE A 6 0.79 7.86 -16.11
CA ILE A 6 0.70 7.45 -14.70
C ILE A 6 1.92 7.91 -13.91
N LEU A 7 3.13 7.61 -14.40
CA LEU A 7 4.37 8.01 -13.72
C LEU A 7 4.47 9.53 -13.63
N HIS A 8 4.14 10.24 -14.71
CA HIS A 8 4.12 11.70 -14.72
C HIS A 8 3.12 12.29 -13.71
N LYS A 9 1.92 11.69 -13.59
CA LYS A 9 0.93 12.08 -12.58
C LYS A 9 1.43 11.84 -11.16
N LEU A 10 2.10 10.72 -10.89
CA LEU A 10 2.70 10.43 -9.58
C LEU A 10 3.76 11.46 -9.23
N GLU A 11 4.69 11.74 -10.14
CA GLU A 11 5.73 12.75 -9.96
C GLU A 11 5.10 14.13 -9.69
N THR A 12 4.11 14.51 -10.49
CA THR A 12 3.39 15.79 -10.34
C THR A 12 2.66 15.86 -9.00
N TYR A 13 1.97 14.79 -8.59
CA TYR A 13 1.30 14.72 -7.29
C TYR A 13 2.26 14.98 -6.14
N PHE A 14 3.41 14.30 -6.10
CA PHE A 14 4.37 14.45 -5.01
C PHE A 14 5.17 15.76 -5.08
N GLN A 15 5.32 16.36 -6.26
CA GLN A 15 5.84 17.73 -6.40
C GLN A 15 4.87 18.78 -5.82
N LEU A 16 3.56 18.61 -6.06
CA LEU A 16 2.52 19.52 -5.57
C LEU A 16 2.16 19.30 -4.10
N SER A 17 2.32 18.06 -3.60
CA SER A 17 1.97 17.65 -2.24
C SER A 17 3.17 16.98 -1.53
N PRO A 18 4.24 17.72 -1.20
CA PRO A 18 5.46 17.15 -0.63
C PRO A 18 5.27 16.60 0.80
N ALA A 19 4.21 17.01 1.50
CA ALA A 19 3.86 16.54 2.83
C ALA A 19 2.33 16.54 2.99
N PRO A 20 1.62 15.54 2.42
CA PRO A 20 0.18 15.53 2.47
C PRO A 20 -0.29 15.35 3.92
N SER A 21 -1.19 16.23 4.35
CA SER A 21 -1.73 16.26 5.71
C SER A 21 -3.05 15.48 5.80
N GLY A 22 -3.46 15.14 7.02
CA GLY A 22 -4.69 14.40 7.29
C GLY A 22 -4.47 12.89 7.38
N LEU A 23 -5.57 12.14 7.20
CA LEU A 23 -5.60 10.68 7.26
C LEU A 23 -6.30 10.13 6.01
N ILE A 24 -5.88 8.94 5.58
CA ILE A 24 -6.66 8.12 4.66
C ILE A 24 -7.93 7.70 5.39
N MET A 25 -9.08 7.92 4.76
CA MET A 25 -10.40 7.66 5.34
C MET A 25 -11.01 6.40 4.71
N PRO A 26 -11.05 5.26 5.43
CA PRO A 26 -11.79 4.09 4.99
C PRO A 26 -13.29 4.38 4.86
N PRO A 27 -14.04 3.54 4.13
CA PRO A 27 -15.48 3.75 3.93
C PRO A 27 -16.32 3.41 5.18
N ASP A 28 -15.71 2.85 6.23
CA ASP A 28 -16.37 2.57 7.50
C ASP A 28 -16.45 3.82 8.39
N PRO A 29 -17.66 4.32 8.73
CA PRO A 29 -17.81 5.50 9.57
C PRO A 29 -17.22 5.38 10.98
N PHE A 30 -16.97 4.17 11.48
CA PHE A 30 -16.28 3.96 12.75
C PHE A 30 -14.78 4.20 12.64
N GLU A 31 -14.17 3.74 11.55
CA GLU A 31 -12.74 3.91 11.30
C GLU A 31 -12.40 5.38 11.03
N GLN A 32 -13.35 6.13 10.47
CA GLN A 32 -13.26 7.57 10.25
C GLN A 32 -13.22 8.41 11.55
N ARG A 33 -13.53 7.83 12.72
CA ARG A 33 -13.52 8.56 14.01
C ARG A 33 -12.17 8.52 14.71
N HIS A 34 -11.20 7.82 14.15
CA HIS A 34 -9.87 7.72 14.75
C HIS A 34 -9.10 9.00 14.50
N GLU A 35 -8.98 9.84 15.54
CA GLU A 35 -8.10 11.00 15.54
C GLU A 35 -6.67 10.60 15.93
N SER A 36 -5.68 11.38 15.49
CA SER A 36 -4.25 11.12 15.67
C SER A 36 -3.77 11.09 17.12
N ASN A 37 -4.63 11.34 18.11
CA ASN A 37 -4.25 11.43 19.52
C ASN A 37 -4.65 10.19 20.34
N VAL A 38 -3.67 9.29 20.39
CA VAL A 38 -3.21 8.46 21.51
C VAL A 38 -4.28 7.61 22.21
N MET A 39 -4.31 6.33 21.79
CA MET A 39 -5.06 5.17 22.31
C MET A 39 -6.29 4.80 21.49
N ILE A 40 -6.19 3.69 20.74
CA ILE A 40 -7.34 3.02 20.15
C ILE A 40 -7.75 1.89 21.08
N ASN A 41 -8.95 1.96 21.67
CA ASN A 41 -9.45 0.98 22.64
C ASN A 41 -8.47 0.71 23.81
N GLY A 42 -7.75 1.74 24.28
CA GLY A 42 -6.76 1.61 25.35
C GLY A 42 -5.41 1.00 24.92
N ILE A 43 -5.16 0.86 23.61
CA ILE A 43 -3.89 0.38 23.07
C ILE A 43 -3.14 1.55 22.43
N ALA A 44 -1.88 1.72 22.83
CA ALA A 44 -1.00 2.73 22.24
C ALA A 44 -0.83 2.48 20.74
N VAL A 45 -0.96 3.55 19.96
CA VAL A 45 -0.81 3.48 18.50
C VAL A 45 0.63 3.16 18.16
N ARG A 46 0.82 2.14 17.32
CA ARG A 46 2.14 1.74 16.82
C ARG A 46 2.31 2.22 15.40
N ASN A 47 3.45 2.81 15.10
CA ASN A 47 3.79 3.20 13.75
C ASN A 47 4.11 1.97 12.91
N ALA A 48 3.66 2.00 11.66
CA ALA A 48 3.92 0.99 10.66
C ALA A 48 4.07 1.68 9.30
N ALA A 49 4.75 1.03 8.37
CA ALA A 49 4.93 1.56 7.03
C ALA A 49 4.73 0.46 5.99
N VAL A 50 4.21 0.84 4.83
CA VAL A 50 4.10 -0.04 3.66
C VAL A 50 4.69 0.64 2.45
N LEU A 51 5.26 -0.13 1.53
CA LEU A 51 5.87 0.37 0.31
C LEU A 51 4.97 0.07 -0.90
N ILE A 52 4.52 1.13 -1.58
CA ILE A 52 3.90 1.05 -2.91
C ILE A 52 5.00 1.26 -3.94
N THR A 53 5.39 0.20 -4.64
CA THR A 53 6.36 0.30 -5.72
C THR A 53 5.67 0.39 -7.07
N PHE A 54 6.16 1.25 -7.95
CA PHE A 54 5.77 1.30 -9.36
C PHE A 54 6.96 0.92 -10.23
N THR A 55 6.77 0.00 -11.16
CA THR A 55 7.82 -0.32 -12.12
C THR A 55 8.00 0.83 -13.11
N LYS A 56 9.26 1.19 -13.35
CA LYS A 56 9.63 2.14 -14.43
C LYS A 56 9.34 1.50 -15.78
N GLN A 57 8.89 2.30 -16.74
CA GLN A 57 8.82 1.88 -18.13
C GLN A 57 10.20 2.06 -18.76
N LEU A 58 10.81 0.95 -19.17
CA LEU A 58 12.07 0.92 -19.91
C LEU A 58 11.79 0.35 -21.31
N ASP A 59 12.55 0.75 -22.32
CA ASP A 59 12.35 0.35 -23.72
C ASP A 59 12.36 -1.19 -23.93
N ASN A 60 12.92 -1.95 -22.97
CA ASN A 60 12.96 -3.42 -22.94
C ASN A 60 12.29 -4.02 -21.68
N SER A 61 11.35 -3.28 -21.07
CA SER A 61 10.59 -3.79 -19.93
C SER A 61 9.80 -5.04 -20.31
N PRO A 62 9.78 -6.11 -19.48
CA PRO A 62 8.87 -7.25 -19.68
C PRO A 62 7.39 -6.84 -19.60
N PHE A 63 7.11 -5.67 -19.02
CA PHE A 63 5.79 -5.07 -18.94
C PHE A 63 5.65 -3.94 -19.96
N ASN A 64 4.56 -3.94 -20.73
CA ASN A 64 4.21 -2.84 -21.65
C ASN A 64 3.74 -1.57 -20.91
N GLU A 65 3.42 -1.71 -19.63
CA GLU A 65 2.86 -0.66 -18.76
C GLU A 65 3.47 -0.71 -17.35
N SER A 66 3.29 0.36 -16.56
CA SER A 66 3.75 0.37 -15.16
C SER A 66 2.90 -0.57 -14.30
N HIS A 67 3.55 -1.31 -13.41
CA HIS A 67 2.93 -2.27 -12.51
C HIS A 67 3.26 -1.97 -11.06
N VAL A 68 2.39 -2.40 -10.15
CA VAL A 68 2.60 -2.35 -8.71
C VAL A 68 2.86 -3.75 -8.18
N MET A 69 3.90 -3.89 -7.36
CA MET A 69 4.19 -5.13 -6.66
C MET A 69 3.27 -5.29 -5.44
N LEU A 70 2.67 -6.46 -5.31
CA LEU A 70 1.92 -6.90 -4.14
C LEU A 70 2.44 -8.26 -3.66
N THR A 71 2.18 -8.55 -2.40
CA THR A 71 2.54 -9.82 -1.76
C THR A 71 1.29 -10.58 -1.34
N LEU A 72 1.30 -11.90 -1.49
CA LEU A 72 0.36 -12.79 -0.82
C LEU A 72 1.02 -13.29 0.47
N ARG A 73 0.43 -12.95 1.62
CA ARG A 73 0.93 -13.38 2.92
C ARG A 73 0.72 -14.88 3.13
N THR A 74 1.70 -15.58 3.68
CA THR A 74 1.61 -17.02 3.93
C THR A 74 0.43 -17.36 4.84
N ALA A 75 -0.18 -18.53 4.60
CA ALA A 75 -1.36 -18.97 5.35
C ALA A 75 -1.09 -19.30 6.83
N HIS A 76 0.17 -19.45 7.24
CA HIS A 76 0.55 -19.84 8.62
C HIS A 76 0.77 -18.65 9.56
N LEU A 77 0.67 -17.41 9.06
CA LEU A 77 0.86 -16.23 9.90
C LEU A 77 -0.26 -16.05 10.92
N ARG A 78 0.10 -15.63 12.14
CA ARG A 78 -0.87 -15.38 13.23
C ARG A 78 -1.86 -14.26 12.93
N ARG A 79 -1.52 -13.35 12.00
CA ARG A 79 -2.36 -12.22 11.58
C ARG A 79 -2.34 -12.12 10.06
N HIS A 80 -3.48 -11.78 9.48
CA HIS A 80 -3.62 -11.48 8.05
C HIS A 80 -3.17 -12.63 7.11
N ALA A 81 -3.22 -13.88 7.58
CA ALA A 81 -2.90 -15.05 6.78
C ALA A 81 -3.71 -15.10 5.46
N GLY A 82 -3.03 -15.33 4.34
CA GLY A 82 -3.64 -15.41 3.01
C GLY A 82 -4.18 -14.08 2.47
N GLN A 83 -3.90 -12.95 3.14
CA GLN A 83 -4.31 -11.63 2.65
C GLN A 83 -3.27 -11.09 1.67
N ILE A 84 -3.76 -10.29 0.72
CA ILE A 84 -2.91 -9.53 -0.19
C ILE A 84 -2.49 -8.25 0.50
N SER A 85 -1.20 -7.96 0.46
CA SER A 85 -0.61 -6.79 1.10
C SER A 85 0.33 -6.04 0.18
N LEU A 86 0.57 -4.78 0.53
CA LEU A 86 1.79 -4.08 0.13
C LEU A 86 2.90 -4.56 1.06
N PRO A 87 4.16 -4.71 0.59
CA PRO A 87 5.26 -5.04 1.48
C PRO A 87 5.38 -4.01 2.60
N GLY A 88 5.63 -4.47 3.82
CA GLY A 88 5.70 -3.55 4.96
C GLY A 88 5.33 -4.18 6.30
N GLY A 89 5.57 -3.42 7.35
CA GLY A 89 5.42 -3.89 8.72
C GLY A 89 5.53 -2.79 9.76
N SER A 90 5.85 -3.20 10.99
CA SER A 90 5.88 -2.30 12.14
C SER A 90 7.20 -1.54 12.19
N ALA A 91 7.18 -0.30 12.70
CA ALA A 91 8.42 0.43 12.95
C ALA A 91 9.19 -0.21 14.12
N ASP A 92 10.48 -0.41 13.91
CA ASP A 92 11.40 -0.93 14.91
C ASP A 92 12.23 0.19 15.57
N PRO A 93 12.74 0.00 16.80
CA PRO A 93 13.56 1.01 17.48
C PRO A 93 14.82 1.42 16.72
N GLY A 94 15.30 0.57 15.81
CA GLY A 94 16.46 0.84 14.96
C GLY A 94 16.15 1.61 13.68
N ASP A 95 14.88 1.81 13.33
CA ASP A 95 14.49 2.54 12.13
C ASP A 95 14.75 4.04 12.30
N THR A 96 15.49 4.64 11.37
CA THR A 96 15.82 6.08 11.43
C THR A 96 14.63 6.97 11.13
N ASP A 97 13.72 6.50 10.27
CA ASP A 97 12.44 7.13 9.98
C ASP A 97 11.45 6.10 9.39
N ILE A 98 10.25 6.57 9.04
CA ILE A 98 9.18 5.71 8.50
C ILE A 98 9.47 5.19 7.09
N ILE A 99 10.34 5.87 6.32
CA ILE A 99 10.78 5.40 5.00
C ILE A 99 11.74 4.23 5.19
N HIS A 100 12.65 4.33 6.16
CA HIS A 100 13.53 3.24 6.55
C HIS A 100 12.73 2.00 6.95
N THR A 101 11.67 2.15 7.76
CA THR A 101 10.76 1.04 8.08
C THR A 101 10.20 0.38 6.82
N ALA A 102 9.63 1.15 5.88
CA ALA A 102 9.05 0.59 4.66
C ALA A 102 10.08 -0.15 3.80
N LEU A 103 11.29 0.40 3.67
CA LEU A 103 12.36 -0.20 2.88
C LEU A 103 12.93 -1.46 3.54
N ARG A 104 13.16 -1.44 4.86
CA ARG A 104 13.64 -2.61 5.62
C ARG A 104 12.66 -3.77 5.50
N GLU A 105 11.38 -3.53 5.76
CA GLU A 105 10.34 -4.56 5.68
C GLU A 105 10.18 -5.09 4.26
N ALA A 106 10.22 -4.22 3.24
CA ALA A 106 10.19 -4.66 1.85
C ALA A 106 11.42 -5.52 1.48
N GLU A 107 12.60 -5.19 2.01
CA GLU A 107 13.81 -5.96 1.82
C GLU A 107 13.72 -7.34 2.49
N GLU A 108 13.21 -7.40 3.72
CA GLU A 108 12.98 -8.65 4.46
C GLU A 108 11.96 -9.56 3.74
N GLU A 109 10.84 -9.01 3.27
CA GLU A 109 9.77 -9.77 2.64
C GLU A 109 10.05 -10.17 1.17
N THR A 110 10.81 -9.34 0.41
CA THR A 110 10.92 -9.47 -1.06
C THR A 110 12.35 -9.39 -1.63
N GLN A 111 13.36 -9.21 -0.78
CA GLN A 111 14.76 -8.93 -1.16
C GLN A 111 14.97 -7.62 -1.96
N LEU A 112 13.97 -6.75 -2.02
CA LEU A 112 14.08 -5.43 -2.63
C LEU A 112 15.01 -4.54 -1.80
N ARG A 113 16.22 -4.28 -2.31
CA ARG A 113 17.21 -3.48 -1.58
C ARG A 113 16.86 -2.00 -1.62
N ALA A 114 17.13 -1.29 -0.53
CA ALA A 114 16.84 0.15 -0.41
C ALA A 114 17.36 1.00 -1.59
N HIS A 115 18.57 0.75 -2.08
CA HIS A 115 19.19 1.50 -3.19
C HIS A 115 18.53 1.24 -4.57
N GLN A 116 17.69 0.21 -4.68
CA GLN A 116 16.94 -0.11 -5.91
C GLN A 116 15.63 0.68 -5.99
N VAL A 117 15.26 1.41 -4.94
CA VAL A 117 14.03 2.18 -4.84
C VAL A 117 14.32 3.67 -4.94
N THR A 118 13.71 4.35 -5.91
CA THR A 118 13.67 5.82 -5.96
C THR A 118 12.41 6.30 -5.25
N ILE A 119 12.53 6.88 -4.06
CA ILE A 119 11.38 7.38 -3.30
C ILE A 119 10.79 8.62 -3.97
N LEU A 120 9.47 8.62 -4.19
CA LEU A 120 8.73 9.77 -4.69
C LEU A 120 8.14 10.60 -3.54
N GLY A 121 7.65 9.94 -2.49
CA GLY A 121 7.05 10.60 -1.34
C GLY A 121 6.26 9.66 -0.45
N LYS A 122 5.43 10.24 0.41
CA LYS A 122 4.56 9.52 1.35
C LYS A 122 3.12 10.00 1.19
N LEU A 123 2.16 9.09 1.39
CA LEU A 123 0.74 9.43 1.51
C LEU A 123 0.39 9.78 2.95
N PRO A 124 -0.77 10.42 3.21
CA PRO A 124 -1.34 10.46 4.54
C PRO A 124 -1.42 9.06 5.15
N ALA A 125 -1.32 8.98 6.47
CA ALA A 125 -1.39 7.69 7.14
C ALA A 125 -2.82 7.16 7.23
N LEU A 126 -2.94 5.84 7.33
CA LEU A 126 -4.17 5.13 7.63
C LEU A 126 -4.12 4.61 9.08
N ILE A 127 -5.13 4.94 9.90
CA ILE A 127 -5.26 4.37 11.25
C ILE A 127 -6.15 3.13 11.18
N MET A 128 -5.57 1.99 11.54
CA MET A 128 -6.27 0.70 11.59
C MET A 128 -6.91 0.47 12.96
N PRO A 129 -8.07 -0.23 13.04
CA PRO A 129 -8.68 -0.65 14.31
C PRO A 129 -7.76 -1.44 15.25
N SER A 130 -6.72 -2.07 14.69
CA SER A 130 -5.65 -2.77 15.43
C SER A 130 -4.59 -1.84 16.05
N ALA A 131 -4.87 -0.54 16.13
CA ALA A 131 -3.98 0.51 16.63
C ALA A 131 -2.66 0.63 15.85
N PHE A 132 -2.70 0.40 14.54
CA PHE A 132 -1.57 0.69 13.65
C PHE A 132 -1.80 2.01 12.92
N HIS A 133 -0.79 2.86 12.93
CA HIS A 133 -0.71 4.07 12.13
C HIS A 133 0.20 3.78 10.94
N VAL A 134 -0.43 3.38 9.83
CA VAL A 134 0.25 2.85 8.65
C VAL A 134 0.53 3.99 7.70
N THR A 135 1.80 4.30 7.45
CA THR A 135 2.22 5.32 6.49
C THR A 135 2.60 4.67 5.16
N PRO A 136 1.88 4.92 4.06
CA PRO A 136 2.26 4.43 2.74
C PRO A 136 3.39 5.28 2.17
N VAL A 137 4.48 4.62 1.80
CA VAL A 137 5.62 5.20 1.10
C VAL A 137 5.52 4.81 -0.37
N VAL A 138 5.74 5.75 -1.28
CA VAL A 138 5.65 5.51 -2.72
C VAL A 138 7.04 5.62 -3.36
N GLY A 139 7.41 4.61 -4.14
CA GLY A 139 8.70 4.58 -4.83
C GLY A 139 8.64 3.96 -6.21
N LEU A 140 9.68 4.22 -7.00
CA LEU A 140 9.90 3.62 -8.31
C LEU A 140 10.96 2.54 -8.25
N ILE A 141 10.73 1.43 -8.94
CA ILE A 141 11.68 0.32 -9.07
C ILE A 141 11.92 -0.03 -10.53
N SER A 142 13.04 -0.69 -10.81
CA SER A 142 13.29 -1.25 -12.15
C SER A 142 12.38 -2.47 -12.38
N PRO A 143 11.86 -2.71 -13.60
CA PRO A 143 11.01 -3.87 -13.89
C PRO A 143 11.77 -5.20 -13.98
N ASP A 144 13.10 -5.17 -14.02
CA ASP A 144 14.00 -6.32 -14.22
C ASP A 144 14.64 -6.85 -12.91
N LEU A 145 14.13 -6.42 -11.75
CA LEU A 145 14.66 -6.86 -10.46
C LEU A 145 14.33 -8.34 -10.19
N ASP A 146 15.34 -9.11 -9.77
CA ASP A 146 15.18 -10.48 -9.27
C ASP A 146 14.71 -10.45 -7.81
N LEU A 147 13.41 -10.21 -7.61
CA LEU A 147 12.80 -10.21 -6.28
C LEU A 147 12.46 -11.64 -5.85
N ARG A 148 12.64 -11.92 -4.55
CA ARG A 148 12.41 -13.25 -3.99
C ARG A 148 11.62 -13.15 -2.71
N ALA A 149 10.53 -13.91 -2.65
CA ALA A 149 9.70 -13.99 -1.47
C ALA A 149 10.47 -14.62 -0.31
N CYS A 150 10.37 -14.01 0.87
CA CYS A 150 10.74 -14.68 2.12
C CYS A 150 9.66 -15.72 2.45
N PRO A 151 9.94 -17.03 2.39
CA PRO A 151 8.92 -18.06 2.46
C PRO A 151 8.23 -18.17 3.82
N ASP A 152 8.81 -17.58 4.87
CA ASP A 152 8.18 -17.54 6.19
C ASP A 152 7.02 -16.53 6.25
N GLU A 153 7.03 -15.49 5.40
CA GLU A 153 6.08 -14.38 5.46
C GLU A 153 5.28 -14.18 4.16
N VAL A 154 5.91 -14.41 3.02
CA VAL A 154 5.37 -14.19 1.68
C VAL A 154 5.33 -15.50 0.91
N GLU A 155 4.12 -15.88 0.49
CA GLU A 155 3.88 -17.05 -0.35
C GLU A 155 4.12 -16.73 -1.82
N GLU A 156 3.71 -15.54 -2.26
CA GLU A 156 3.76 -15.14 -3.66
C GLU A 156 4.05 -13.63 -3.77
N ILE A 157 5.01 -13.27 -4.63
CA ILE A 157 5.16 -11.89 -5.13
C ILE A 157 4.50 -11.85 -6.50
N PHE A 158 3.63 -10.88 -6.73
CA PHE A 158 2.96 -10.70 -8.01
C PHE A 158 2.78 -9.22 -8.34
N TYR A 159 2.49 -8.96 -9.61
CA TYR A 159 2.38 -7.61 -10.15
C TYR A 159 0.98 -7.36 -10.71
N VAL A 160 0.45 -6.17 -10.46
CA VAL A 160 -0.83 -5.72 -11.01
C VAL A 160 -0.59 -4.45 -11.82
N PRO A 161 -1.16 -4.32 -13.02
CA PRO A 161 -1.08 -3.08 -13.79
C PRO A 161 -1.51 -1.87 -12.95
N ALA A 162 -0.68 -0.83 -12.94
CA ALA A 162 -0.97 0.40 -12.22
C ALA A 162 -2.29 1.02 -12.71
N ALA A 163 -2.58 0.93 -14.00
CA ALA A 163 -3.84 1.41 -14.59
C ALA A 163 -5.09 0.72 -14.00
N VAL A 164 -4.97 -0.53 -13.52
CA VAL A 164 -6.05 -1.24 -12.84
C VAL A 164 -6.22 -0.73 -11.41
N LEU A 165 -5.13 -0.60 -10.66
CA LEU A 165 -5.16 -0.18 -9.26
C LEU A 165 -5.47 1.32 -9.08
N LEU A 166 -5.08 2.15 -10.05
CA LEU A 166 -5.24 3.60 -10.01
C LEU A 166 -6.50 4.09 -10.75
N ASN A 167 -7.46 3.19 -10.98
CA ASN A 167 -8.78 3.55 -11.46
C ASN A 167 -9.81 3.38 -10.33
N PRO A 168 -10.32 4.48 -9.73
CA PRO A 168 -11.29 4.41 -8.64
C PRO A 168 -12.54 3.59 -8.97
N ALA A 169 -12.96 3.55 -10.24
CA ALA A 169 -14.13 2.80 -10.68
C ALA A 169 -13.99 1.27 -10.56
N ASN A 170 -12.77 0.76 -10.38
CA ASN A 170 -12.52 -0.67 -10.16
C ASN A 170 -12.78 -1.12 -8.72
N TYR A 171 -12.97 -0.19 -7.79
CA TYR A 171 -13.22 -0.49 -6.38
C TYR A 171 -14.71 -0.53 -6.07
N ARG A 172 -15.08 -1.39 -5.13
CA ARG A 172 -16.44 -1.48 -4.60
C ARG A 172 -16.39 -1.46 -3.08
N ILE A 173 -17.41 -0.90 -2.46
CA ILE A 173 -17.62 -1.04 -1.03
C ILE A 173 -18.30 -2.38 -0.78
N ASN A 174 -17.65 -3.22 0.01
CA ASN A 174 -18.22 -4.47 0.50
C ASN A 174 -18.38 -4.43 2.02
N HIS A 175 -19.08 -5.41 2.57
CA HIS A 175 -19.44 -5.45 3.99
C HIS A 175 -19.03 -6.78 4.64
N MET A 176 -18.70 -6.73 5.94
CA MET A 176 -18.54 -7.94 6.76
C MET A 176 -19.07 -7.74 8.17
N ASP A 177 -19.56 -8.80 8.78
CA ASP A 177 -19.83 -8.81 10.22
C ASP A 177 -18.54 -8.99 11.00
N PHE A 178 -18.20 -8.00 11.83
CA PHE A 178 -17.11 -8.11 12.79
C PHE A 178 -17.60 -7.75 14.19
N ARG A 179 -17.60 -8.74 15.09
CA ARG A 179 -18.09 -8.60 16.48
C ARG A 179 -19.53 -8.05 16.56
N GLY A 180 -20.41 -8.51 15.66
CA GLY A 180 -21.82 -8.11 15.61
C GLY A 180 -22.07 -6.71 15.05
N ILE A 181 -21.04 -6.06 14.49
CA ILE A 181 -21.14 -4.78 13.80
C ILE A 181 -20.80 -4.99 12.33
N GLN A 182 -21.68 -4.56 11.45
CA GLN A 182 -21.42 -4.50 10.02
C GLN A 182 -20.33 -3.47 9.73
N ARG A 183 -19.22 -3.93 9.15
CA ARG A 183 -18.06 -3.14 8.76
C ARG A 183 -18.02 -2.95 7.25
N ARG A 184 -17.57 -1.77 6.81
CA ARG A 184 -17.43 -1.44 5.39
C ARG A 184 -15.96 -1.40 5.00
N PHE A 185 -15.63 -1.93 3.83
CA PHE A 185 -14.26 -1.86 3.32
C PHE A 185 -14.24 -1.74 1.80
N TRP A 186 -13.16 -1.17 1.28
CA TRP A 186 -12.87 -1.17 -0.14
C TRP A 186 -12.40 -2.56 -0.59
N GLU A 187 -12.83 -2.95 -1.78
CA GLU A 187 -12.45 -4.21 -2.42
C GLU A 187 -12.26 -4.00 -3.93
N LEU A 188 -11.21 -4.63 -4.47
CA LEU A 188 -10.92 -4.74 -5.90
C LEU A 188 -10.55 -6.20 -6.19
N GLN A 189 -11.15 -6.78 -7.23
CA GLN A 189 -10.82 -8.12 -7.71
C GLN A 189 -9.92 -8.03 -8.95
N TYR A 190 -8.79 -8.74 -8.93
CA TYR A 190 -7.87 -8.86 -10.06
C TYR A 190 -7.53 -10.32 -10.32
N GLY A 191 -8.14 -10.94 -11.35
CA GLY A 191 -7.97 -12.38 -11.59
C GLY A 191 -8.38 -13.20 -10.35
N LYS A 192 -7.47 -14.04 -9.84
CA LYS A 192 -7.66 -14.82 -8.59
C LYS A 192 -7.50 -14.00 -7.31
N TYR A 193 -6.93 -12.80 -7.41
CA TYR A 193 -6.51 -11.98 -6.28
C TYR A 193 -7.62 -11.05 -5.80
N ARG A 194 -7.99 -11.18 -4.52
CA ARG A 194 -8.93 -10.28 -3.85
C ARG A 194 -8.15 -9.26 -3.02
N ILE A 195 -8.12 -8.01 -3.47
CA ILE A 195 -7.43 -6.90 -2.80
C ILE A 195 -8.46 -6.15 -1.98
N TRP A 196 -8.33 -6.09 -0.65
CA TRP A 196 -9.35 -5.53 0.22
C TRP A 196 -8.77 -4.92 1.50
N GLY A 197 -9.61 -4.24 2.28
CA GLY A 197 -9.22 -3.69 3.59
C GLY A 197 -8.18 -2.57 3.46
N ALA A 198 -7.14 -2.61 4.29
CA ALA A 198 -6.12 -1.56 4.36
C ALA A 198 -5.42 -1.31 3.01
N THR A 199 -5.01 -2.39 2.33
CA THR A 199 -4.34 -2.29 1.03
C THR A 199 -5.24 -1.64 -0.01
N ALA A 200 -6.51 -2.07 -0.10
CA ALA A 200 -7.46 -1.45 -1.03
C ALA A 200 -7.76 0.02 -0.66
N ALA A 201 -7.87 0.35 0.63
CA ALA A 201 -8.10 1.73 1.07
C ALA A 201 -6.93 2.67 0.70
N ILE A 202 -5.69 2.21 0.89
CA ILE A 202 -4.49 2.97 0.52
C ILE A 202 -4.43 3.19 -1.00
N LEU A 203 -4.63 2.13 -1.79
CA LEU A 203 -4.56 2.22 -3.25
C LEU A 203 -5.72 3.03 -3.84
N HIS A 204 -6.94 2.88 -3.28
CA HIS A 204 -8.10 3.70 -3.66
C HIS A 204 -7.85 5.17 -3.38
N HIS A 205 -7.32 5.52 -2.20
CA HIS A 205 -6.99 6.91 -1.87
C HIS A 205 -6.01 7.51 -2.88
N LEU A 206 -4.92 6.79 -3.20
CA LEU A 206 -3.99 7.24 -4.22
C LEU A 206 -4.68 7.40 -5.59
N ALA A 207 -5.52 6.45 -5.98
CA ALA A 207 -6.29 6.53 -7.22
C ALA A 207 -7.18 7.78 -7.29
N GLU A 208 -7.88 8.12 -6.20
CA GLU A 208 -8.72 9.33 -6.11
C GLU A 208 -7.90 10.61 -6.21
N GLN A 209 -6.75 10.68 -5.52
CA GLN A 209 -5.88 11.85 -5.59
C GLN A 209 -5.37 12.10 -7.02
N LEU A 210 -4.95 11.05 -7.72
CA LEU A 210 -4.47 11.17 -9.09
C LEU A 210 -5.59 11.44 -10.12
N ASP A 211 -6.84 11.08 -9.79
CA ASP A 211 -7.99 11.40 -10.62
C ASP A 211 -8.42 12.87 -10.52
N GLN A 212 -8.14 13.51 -9.38
CA GLN A 212 -8.39 14.94 -9.17
C GLN A 212 -7.36 15.85 -9.85
N LEU A 213 -6.17 15.34 -10.17
CA LEU A 213 -5.12 16.05 -10.92
C LEU A 213 -5.37 16.14 -12.44
N ARG A 214 -6.62 16.01 -12.88
CA ARG A 214 -7.00 16.08 -14.30
C ARG A 214 -6.89 17.49 -14.87
#